data_AF-A0A1B9GMT1-F1
#
_entry.id   AF-A0A1B9GMT1-F1
#
_cell.length_a   1.000
_cell.length_b   1.000
_cell.length_c   1.000
_cell.angle_alpha   90.00
_cell.angle_beta   90.00
_cell.angle_gamma   90.00
#
_symmetry.space_group_name_H-M   'P 1'
#
loop_
_entity.id
_entity.type
_entity.pdbx_description
1 polymer ?
#
loop_
_entity_poly.entity_id
_entity_poly.type
_entity_poly.pdbx_seq_one_letter_code
_entity_poly.pdbx_strand_id
1 'polypeptide(L)' 'MAEDKSYVQNFVDYHKCVNAKGEDFAPCQQFKKAYRALCPNEWAAKWDEQIEAGTFPASLKP' A
#
# COMPACT_ATOMS: atom_id res chain seq x y z
N MET A 1 7.47 -15.64 13.53
CA MET A 1 7.98 -15.25 12.20
C MET A 1 7.11 -14.10 11.74
N ALA A 2 7.64 -12.88 11.78
CA ALA A 2 6.87 -11.62 11.75
C ALA A 2 7.19 -10.80 10.50
N GLU A 3 7.20 -11.44 9.34
CA GLU A 3 7.61 -10.81 8.07
C GLU A 3 6.42 -10.50 7.14
N ASP A 4 5.25 -11.14 7.35
CA ASP A 4 4.06 -10.93 6.50
C ASP A 4 3.30 -9.64 6.83
N LYS A 5 3.26 -9.23 8.10
CA LYS A 5 2.52 -8.03 8.53
C LYS A 5 3.10 -6.72 7.97
N SER A 6 4.38 -6.72 7.61
CA SER A 6 5.11 -5.52 7.23
C SER A 6 4.74 -5.03 5.82
N TYR A 7 4.57 -5.93 4.84
CA TYR A 7 4.29 -5.49 3.46
C TYR A 7 2.87 -4.96 3.29
N VAL A 8 1.88 -5.57 3.95
CA VAL A 8 0.49 -5.10 3.99
C VAL A 8 0.44 -3.68 4.56
N GLN A 9 1.14 -3.45 5.67
CA GLN A 9 1.17 -2.16 6.34
C GLN A 9 1.80 -1.09 5.44
N ASN A 10 2.95 -1.39 4.80
CA ASN A 10 3.60 -0.47 3.86
C ASN A 10 2.70 -0.16 2.65
N PHE A 11 1.91 -1.12 2.15
CA PHE A 11 0.94 -0.87 1.08
C PHE A 11 -0.14 0.12 1.53
N VAL A 12 -0.75 -0.12 2.70
CA VAL A 12 -1.76 0.77 3.28
C VAL A 12 -1.19 2.17 3.53
N ASP A 13 0.02 2.27 4.10
CA ASP A 13 0.67 3.55 4.38
C ASP A 13 1.04 4.31 3.11
N TYR A 14 1.44 3.63 2.04
CA TYR A 14 1.63 4.25 0.73
C TYR A 14 0.33 4.91 0.26
N HIS A 15 -0.76 4.16 0.18
CA HIS A 15 -2.03 4.69 -0.33
C HIS A 15 -2.61 5.79 0.56
N LYS A 16 -2.51 5.67 1.90
CA LYS A 16 -2.88 6.75 2.83
C LYS A 16 -2.04 8.01 2.62
N CYS A 17 -0.72 7.85 2.49
CA CYS A 17 0.20 8.96 2.27
C CYS A 17 -0.10 9.68 0.95
N VAL A 18 -0.33 8.93 -0.14
CA VAL A 18 -0.72 9.47 -1.45
C VAL A 18 -2.07 10.19 -1.37
N ASN A 19 -3.06 9.62 -0.68
CA ASN A 19 -4.37 10.26 -0.48
C ASN A 19 -4.27 11.55 0.37
N ALA A 20 -3.36 11.60 1.34
CA ALA A 20 -3.18 12.74 2.24
C ALA A 20 -2.32 13.87 1.67
N LYS A 21 -1.24 13.51 0.96
CA LYS A 21 -0.16 14.43 0.56
C LYS A 21 0.05 14.52 -0.96
N GLY A 22 -0.52 13.58 -1.73
CA GLY A 22 -0.29 13.43 -3.16
C GLY A 22 0.83 12.43 -3.48
N GLU A 23 0.81 11.89 -4.70
CA GLU A 23 1.80 10.90 -5.17
C GLU A 23 3.22 11.48 -5.29
N ASP A 24 3.34 12.80 -5.48
CA ASP A 24 4.61 13.51 -5.62
C ASP A 24 5.38 13.64 -4.29
N PHE A 25 4.72 13.35 -3.15
CA PHE A 25 5.36 13.45 -1.85
C PHE A 25 6.43 12.36 -1.70
N ALA A 26 7.70 12.75 -1.80
CA ALA A 26 8.85 11.83 -1.78
C ALA A 26 8.85 10.80 -0.63
N PRO A 27 8.40 11.14 0.61
CA PRO A 27 8.28 10.16 1.68
C PRO A 27 7.30 9.01 1.39
N CYS A 28 6.22 9.25 0.63
CA CYS A 28 5.30 8.18 0.25
C CYS A 28 6.00 7.11 -0.60
N GLN A 29 6.97 7.50 -1.44
CA GLN A 29 7.70 6.57 -2.29
C GLN A 29 8.53 5.55 -1.50
N GLN A 30 8.91 5.85 -0.25
CA GLN A 30 9.60 4.89 0.61
C GLN A 30 8.72 3.66 0.88
N PHE A 31 7.45 3.89 1.23
CA PHE A 31 6.48 2.82 1.45
C PHE A 31 6.24 2.02 0.17
N LYS A 32 6.20 2.71 -0.99
CA LYS A 32 6.09 2.07 -2.31
C LYS A 32 7.19 1.05 -2.58
N LYS A 33 8.43 1.46 -2.31
CA LYS A 33 9.62 0.60 -2.48
C LYS A 33 9.58 -0.56 -1.48
N ALA A 34 9.22 -0.31 -0.23
CA ALA A 34 9.16 -1.32 0.81
C ALA A 34 8.13 -2.42 0.49
N TYR A 35 6.86 -2.06 0.21
CA TYR A 35 5.87 -3.08 -0.10
C TYR A 35 6.16 -3.80 -1.41
N ARG A 36 6.71 -3.13 -2.44
CA ARG A 36 7.09 -3.82 -3.70
C ARG A 36 8.25 -4.80 -3.53
N ALA A 37 9.17 -4.54 -2.61
CA ALA A 37 10.29 -5.44 -2.35
C ALA A 37 9.87 -6.66 -1.52
N LEU A 38 8.86 -6.49 -0.65
CA LEU A 38 8.43 -7.51 0.31
C LEU A 38 7.21 -8.31 -0.15
N CYS A 39 6.32 -7.71 -0.96
CA CYS A 39 5.06 -8.31 -1.39
C CYS A 39 5.23 -9.08 -2.71
N PRO A 40 4.63 -10.27 -2.86
CA PRO A 40 4.49 -10.90 -4.17
C PRO A 40 3.65 -10.04 -5.11
N ASN A 41 4.04 -9.91 -6.38
CA ASN A 41 3.34 -9.07 -7.36
C ASN A 41 1.85 -9.41 -7.50
N GLU A 42 1.47 -10.68 -7.33
CA GLU A 42 0.07 -11.12 -7.40
C GLU A 42 -0.80 -10.53 -6.28
N TRP A 43 -0.26 -10.40 -5.07
CA TRP A 43 -0.99 -9.83 -3.94
C TRP A 43 -1.18 -8.32 -4.09
N ALA A 44 -0.13 -7.61 -4.51
CA ALA A 44 -0.22 -6.19 -4.79
C ALA A 44 -1.27 -5.90 -5.87
N ALA A 45 -1.30 -6.70 -6.95
CA ALA A 45 -2.32 -6.56 -8.00
C ALA A 45 -3.75 -6.79 -7.48
N LYS A 46 -3.98 -7.86 -6.72
CA LYS A 46 -5.30 -8.14 -6.12
C LYS A 46 -5.79 -7.02 -5.21
N TRP A 47 -4.89 -6.40 -4.45
CA TRP A 47 -5.27 -5.28 -3.60
C TRP A 47 -5.55 -4.02 -4.39
N ASP A 48 -4.80 -3.75 -5.46
CA ASP A 48 -5.07 -2.64 -6.37
C ASP A 48 -6.49 -2.77 -6.95
N GLU A 49 -6.86 -3.96 -7.44
CA GLU A 49 -8.22 -4.25 -7.91
C GLU A 49 -9.28 -4.03 -6.82
N GLN A 50 -9.00 -4.43 -5.58
CA GLN A 50 -9.92 -4.20 -4.45
C GLN A 50 -10.05 -2.72 -4.10
N ILE A 51 -8.99 -1.92 -4.27
CA ILE A 51 -9.01 -0.47 -4.06
C ILE A 51 -9.85 0.19 -5.15
N GLU A 52 -9.60 -0.14 -6.42
CA GLU A 52 -10.38 0.36 -7.56
C GLU A 52 -11.86 -0.01 -7.45
N ALA A 53 -12.15 -1.23 -6.98
CA ALA A 53 -13.52 -1.69 -6.73
C ALA A 53 -14.15 -1.12 -5.44
N GLY A 54 -13.38 -0.42 -4.58
CA GLY A 54 -13.84 0.08 -3.29
C GLY A 54 -14.21 -1.02 -2.28
N THR A 55 -13.70 -2.24 -2.47
CA THR A 55 -13.97 -3.42 -1.62
C THR A 55 -12.81 -3.75 -0.67
N PHE A 56 -11.72 -2.99 -0.75
CA PHE A 56 -10.55 -3.21 0.09
C PHE A 56 -10.91 -3.10 1.60
N PRO A 57 -10.58 -4.11 2.43
CA PRO A 57 -11.06 -4.18 3.81
C PRO A 57 -10.41 -3.16 4.76
N ALA A 58 -9.27 -2.57 4.38
CA ALA A 58 -8.57 -1.58 5.20
C ALA A 58 -8.91 -0.14 4.77
N SER A 59 -9.04 0.75 5.76
CA SER A 59 -9.30 2.16 5.49
C SER A 59 -8.05 2.83 4.91
N LEU A 60 -8.20 3.36 3.69
CA LEU A 60 -7.18 4.16 3.00
C LEU A 60 -7.42 5.67 3.13
N LYS A 61 -8.38 6.05 3.97
CA LYS A 61 -8.62 7.45 4.31
C LYS A 61 -7.42 8.01 5.08
N PRO A 62 -7.03 9.27 4.82
CA PRO A 62 -5.96 9.95 5.53
C PRO A 62 -6.25 10.08 7.03
#